data_AF-A0A1V6AHP3-F1
#
_entry.id   AF-A0A1V6AHP3-F1
#
_cell.length_a   1.000
_cell.length_b   1.000
_cell.length_c   1.000
_cell.angle_alpha   90.00
_cell.angle_beta   90.00
_cell.angle_gamma   90.00
#
_symmetry.space_group_name_H-M   'P 1'
#
loop_
_entity.id
_entity.type
_entity.pdbx_description
1 polymer ?
#
loop_
_entity_poly.entity_id
_entity_poly.type
_entity_poly.pdbx_seq_one_letter_code
_entity_poly.pdbx_strand_id
1 'polypeptide(L)' 'MDAFFPLNKNVKKNNISSLIIAILLYVVLSIVVGLLQKLLGAIPVVNWVMSLIGWLVWVYSVIGVILAIIKFIK' A
#
# COMPACT_ATOMS: atom_id res chain seq x y z
N MET A 1 -4.84 6.92 -13.76
CA MET A 1 -4.55 5.92 -12.71
C MET A 1 -3.21 6.18 -12.03
N ASP A 2 -2.17 6.57 -12.77
CA ASP A 2 -0.82 6.80 -12.22
C ASP A 2 -0.71 8.00 -11.25
N ALA A 3 -1.72 8.87 -11.17
CA ALA A 3 -1.78 9.96 -10.20
C ALA A 3 -2.18 9.48 -8.79
N PHE A 4 -3.05 8.48 -8.71
CA PHE A 4 -3.55 7.94 -7.43
C PHE A 4 -2.72 6.75 -6.93
N PHE A 5 -2.09 6.00 -7.84
CA PHE A 5 -1.22 4.87 -7.53
C PHE A 5 0.13 5.01 -8.26
N PRO A 6 0.97 5.98 -7.86
CA PRO A 6 2.22 6.28 -8.55
C PRO A 6 3.19 5.09 -8.58
N LEU A 7 3.09 4.18 -7.60
CA LEU A 7 3.87 2.94 -7.51
C LEU A 7 3.57 2.01 -8.70
N ASN A 8 2.36 2.04 -9.24
CA ASN A 8 1.97 1.22 -10.38
C ASN A 8 2.46 1.81 -11.71
N LYS A 9 2.95 3.06 -11.73
CA LYS A 9 3.43 3.72 -12.95
C LYS A 9 4.57 2.96 -13.61
N ASN A 10 5.42 2.34 -12.80
CA ASN A 10 6.62 1.63 -13.24
C ASN A 10 6.40 0.14 -13.54
N VAL A 11 5.18 -0.39 -13.34
CA VAL A 11 4.86 -1.78 -13.68
C VAL A 11 4.83 -1.91 -15.21
N LYS A 12 5.73 -2.74 -15.73
CA LYS A 12 5.84 -3.06 -17.17
C LYS A 12 5.18 -4.41 -17.43
N LYS A 13 4.41 -4.48 -18.52
CA LYS A 13 3.78 -5.72 -19.00
C LYS A 13 4.82 -6.82 -19.17
N ASN A 14 4.51 -8.02 -18.67
CA ASN A 14 5.36 -9.21 -18.74
C ASN A 14 6.72 -9.14 -18.01
N ASN A 15 7.00 -8.08 -17.23
CA ASN A 15 8.20 -7.99 -16.39
C ASN A 15 7.86 -8.25 -14.91
N ILE A 16 8.07 -9.49 -14.47
CA ILE A 16 7.72 -9.96 -13.12
C ILE A 16 8.45 -9.16 -12.04
N SER A 17 9.70 -8.75 -12.29
CA SER A 17 10.47 -7.92 -11.34
C SER A 17 9.77 -6.58 -11.07
N SER A 18 9.19 -5.96 -12.10
CA SER A 18 8.48 -4.68 -11.94
C SER A 18 7.18 -4.81 -11.13
N LEU A 19 6.48 -5.94 -11.23
CA LEU A 19 5.31 -6.26 -10.41
C LEU A 19 5.71 -6.51 -8.96
N ILE A 20 6.76 -7.31 -8.74
CA ILE A 20 7.29 -7.62 -7.40
C ILE A 20 7.71 -6.33 -6.68
N ILE A 21 8.39 -5.41 -7.36
CA ILE A 21 8.80 -4.12 -6.77
C ILE A 21 7.59 -3.29 -6.34
N ALA A 22 6.54 -3.22 -7.18
CA ALA A 22 5.34 -2.47 -6.84
C ALA A 22 4.64 -3.06 -5.60
N ILE A 23 4.48 -4.39 -5.55
CA ILE A 23 3.89 -5.09 -4.40
C ILE A 23 4.74 -4.86 -3.14
N LEU A 24 6.07 -4.98 -3.24
CA LEU A 24 7.00 -4.71 -2.14
C LEU A 24 6.79 -3.31 -1.57
N LEU A 25 6.61 -2.29 -2.42
CA LEU A 25 6.39 -0.92 -1.96
C LEU A 25 5.08 -0.75 -1.19
N TYR A 26 3.98 -1.40 -1.61
CA TYR A 26 2.73 -1.40 -0.83
C TYR A 26 2.86 -2.16 0.49
N VAL A 27 3.60 -3.27 0.50
CA VAL A 27 3.87 -4.04 1.72
C VAL A 27 4.69 -3.20 2.70
N VAL A 28 5.75 -2.54 2.24
CA VAL A 28 6.58 -1.64 3.06
C VAL A 28 5.74 -0.50 3.62
N LEU A 29 4.90 0.15 2.81
CA LEU A 29 3.97 1.19 3.29
C LEU A 29 3.07 0.67 4.41
N SER A 30 2.50 -0.51 4.23
CA SER A 30 1.60 -1.13 5.21
C SER A 30 2.33 -1.46 6.53
N ILE A 31 3.58 -1.94 6.44
CA ILE A 31 4.43 -2.21 7.61
C ILE A 31 4.77 -0.91 8.35
N VAL A 32 5.18 0.14 7.64
CA VAL A 32 5.53 1.44 8.24
C VAL A 32 4.33 2.03 8.99
N VAL A 33 3.14 2.00 8.38
CA VAL A 33 1.91 2.47 9.04
C VAL A 33 1.55 1.60 10.24
N GLY A 34 1.68 0.27 10.14
CA GLY A 34 1.44 -0.63 11.26
C GLY A 34 2.40 -0.41 12.43
N LEU A 35 3.68 -0.12 12.15
CA LEU A 35 4.67 0.24 13.17
C LEU A 35 4.33 1.58 13.84
N LEU A 36 3.95 2.59 13.06
CA LEU A 36 3.49 3.87 13.58
C LEU A 36 2.26 3.71 14.47
N GLN A 37 1.29 2.91 14.05
CA GLN A 37 0.11 2.61 14.85
C GLN A 37 0.47 1.90 16.16
N LYS A 38 1.43 0.97 16.15
CA LYS A 38 1.90 0.29 17.37
C LYS A 38 2.66 1.23 18.31
N LEU A 39 3.46 2.15 17.76
CA LEU A 39 4.21 3.13 18.54
C LEU A 39 3.29 4.19 19.18
N LEU A 40 2.32 4.68 18.42
CA LEU A 40 1.41 5.77 18.82
C LEU A 40 0.13 5.27 19.50
N GLY A 41 -0.15 3.97 19.43
CA GLY A 41 -1.32 3.31 20.02
C GLY A 41 -1.35 3.31 21.55
N ALA A 42 -0.29 3.76 22.22
CA ALA A 42 -0.26 3.97 23.66
C ALA A 42 -1.25 5.06 24.12
N ILE A 43 -1.67 5.96 23.22
CA ILE A 43 -2.63 7.03 23.53
C ILE A 43 -4.02 6.63 22.99
N PRO A 44 -5.08 6.52 23.81
CA PRO A 44 -6.38 5.98 23.40
C PRO A 44 -7.04 6.73 22.24
N VAL A 45 -6.95 8.07 22.25
CA VAL A 45 -7.50 8.93 21.20
C VAL A 45 -6.75 8.74 19.88
N VAL A 46 -5.42 8.66 19.95
CA VAL A 46 -4.56 8.46 18.77
C VAL A 46 -4.74 7.06 18.20
N ASN A 47 -4.97 6.05 19.04
CA ASN A 47 -5.24 4.70 18.61
C ASN A 47 -6.51 4.61 17.73
N TRP A 48 -7.56 5.37 18.06
CA TRP A 48 -8.79 5.39 17.26
C TRP A 48 -8.56 5.99 15.87
N VAL A 49 -7.86 7.13 15.83
CA VAL A 49 -7.49 7.81 14.58
C VAL A 49 -6.55 6.95 13.74
N MET A 50 -5.54 6.33 14.37
CA MET A 50 -4.61 5.44 13.67
C MET A 50 -5.26 4.16 13.19
N SER A 51 -6.29 3.65 13.86
CA SER A 51 -7.10 2.53 13.38
C SER A 51 -7.83 2.87 12.08
N LEU A 52 -8.43 4.06 12.01
CA LEU A 52 -9.07 4.55 10.79
C LEU A 52 -8.07 4.73 9.64
N ILE A 53 -6.90 5.32 9.94
CA ILE A 53 -5.81 5.50 8.96
C ILE A 53 -5.28 4.14 8.49
N GLY A 54 -5.05 3.21 9.41
CA GLY A 54 -4.60 1.86 9.10
C GLY A 54 -5.56 1.13 8.18
N TRP A 55 -6.87 1.25 8.43
CA TRP A 55 -7.90 0.72 7.55
C TRP A 55 -7.88 1.35 6.15
N LEU A 56 -7.79 2.68 6.07
CA LEU A 56 -7.66 3.40 4.79
C LEU A 56 -6.42 2.96 4.00
N VAL A 57 -5.28 2.86 4.67
CA VAL A 57 -4.02 2.40 4.07
C VAL A 57 -4.13 0.96 3.61
N TRP A 58 -4.79 0.09 4.38
CA TRP A 58 -5.01 -1.29 3.99
C TRP A 58 -5.85 -1.38 2.71
N VAL A 59 -6.99 -0.68 2.66
CA VAL A 59 -7.84 -0.61 1.47
C VAL A 59 -7.07 -0.07 0.27
N TYR A 60 -6.31 1.01 0.46
CA TYR A 60 -5.45 1.59 -0.58
C TYR A 60 -4.41 0.58 -1.08
N SER A 61 -3.68 -0.09 -0.20
CA SER A 61 -2.67 -1.08 -0.56
C SER A 61 -3.26 -2.26 -1.33
N VAL A 62 -4.43 -2.78 -0.91
CA VAL A 62 -5.12 -3.86 -1.62
C VAL A 62 -5.50 -3.44 -3.04
N ILE A 63 -6.11 -2.26 -3.20
CA ILE A 63 -6.49 -1.74 -4.52
C ILE A 63 -5.24 -1.50 -5.38
N GLY A 64 -4.17 -0.98 -4.80
CA GLY A 64 -2.90 -0.74 -5.46
C GLY A 64 -2.28 -2.02 -6.01
N VAL A 65 -2.28 -3.11 -5.23
CA VAL A 65 -1.82 -4.43 -5.66
C VAL A 65 -2.69 -5.00 -6.78
N ILE A 66 -4.03 -4.94 -6.65
CA ILE A 66 -4.95 -5.42 -7.69
C ILE A 66 -4.69 -4.68 -9.01
N LEU A 67 -4.55 -3.35 -8.98
CA LEU A 67 -4.25 -2.54 -10.16
C LEU A 67 -2.86 -2.86 -10.75
N ALA A 68 -1.87 -3.15 -9.91
CA ALA A 68 -0.55 -3.58 -10.38
C ALA A 68 -0.63 -4.91 -11.13
N ILE A 69 -1.40 -5.88 -10.63
CA ILE A 69 -1.65 -7.16 -11.29
C ILE A 69 -2.37 -6.95 -12.63
N ILE A 70 -3.42 -6.13 -12.66
CA ILE A 70 -4.15 -5.82 -13.89
C ILE A 70 -3.21 -5.20 -14.94
N LYS A 71 -2.36 -4.25 -14.55
CA LYS A 71 -1.38 -3.58 -15.44
C LYS A 71 -0.23 -4.50 -15.88
N PHE A 72 0.06 -5.53 -15.09
CA PHE A 72 1.03 -6.55 -15.47
C PHE A 72 0.47 -7.50 -16.55
N ILE A 73 -0.82 -7.86 -16.43
CA ILE A 73 -1.51 -8.77 -17.36
C ILE A 73 -1.94 -8.05 -18.65
N LYS A 74 -2.51 -6.85 -18.53
CA LYS A 74 -3.08 -6.07 -19.64
C LYS A 74 -2.05 -5.17 -20.29
#